data_AF-A0A2B9EA66-F1
#
_entry.id   AF-A0A2B9EA66-F1
#
_cell.length_a   1.000
_cell.length_b   1.000
_cell.length_c   1.000
_cell.angle_alpha   90.00
_cell.angle_beta   90.00
_cell.angle_gamma   90.00
#
_symmetry.space_group_name_H-M   'P 1'
#
loop_
_entity.id
_entity.type
_entity.pdbx_description
1 polymer ?
#
loop_
_entity_poly.entity_id
_entity_poly.type
_entity_poly.pdbx_seq_one_letter_code
_entity_poly.pdbx_strand_id
1 'polypeptide(L)'
;MSGHDKSLEYNANTQTLVGQKKRELIDAETGEVIHVDQITKRVYGTKNFWKMYLMDFLTVLGIIDNKQLDVFIYIAENTNQSNNIFIGTYRSISEDVGVAYGTVATIMKKLQENNFIKKKQNGVYIVNPNIMMKGNDTKRQILLSYYEENEPLNSIEILRGKQKSIPEQKASKNKPEKLEMKNND
;
A
#
# COMPACT_ATOMS: atom_id res chain seq x y z
N MET A 1 23.84 3.41 -15.07
CA MET A 1 23.98 2.08 -14.44
C MET A 1 25.32 2.06 -13.72
N SER A 2 25.33 2.09 -12.38
CA SER A 2 26.56 2.09 -11.57
C SER A 2 27.20 0.69 -11.58
N GLY A 3 28.53 0.62 -11.49
CA GLY A 3 29.35 -0.60 -11.70
C GLY A 3 29.14 -1.77 -10.72
N HIS A 4 28.05 -1.79 -9.94
CA HIS A 4 27.71 -2.85 -8.98
C HIS A 4 26.95 -4.04 -9.59
N ASP A 5 26.53 -3.97 -10.85
CA ASP A 5 25.73 -5.01 -11.51
C ASP A 5 26.55 -6.08 -12.25
N LYS A 6 27.90 -5.99 -12.27
CA LYS A 6 28.76 -6.89 -13.06
C LYS A 6 28.79 -8.35 -12.57
N SER A 7 28.27 -8.67 -11.40
CA SER A 7 28.28 -10.03 -10.81
C SER A 7 26.89 -10.57 -10.47
N LEU A 8 25.84 -10.02 -11.08
CA LEU A 8 24.47 -10.50 -10.89
C LEU A 8 24.10 -11.47 -12.02
N GLU A 9 23.71 -12.68 -11.67
CA GLU A 9 23.18 -13.65 -12.62
C GLU A 9 21.66 -13.47 -12.74
N TYR A 10 21.17 -13.37 -13.97
CA TYR A 10 19.74 -13.29 -14.22
C TYR A 10 19.10 -14.69 -14.24
N ASN A 11 18.16 -14.91 -13.34
CA ASN A 11 17.31 -16.09 -13.33
C ASN A 11 16.02 -15.81 -14.11
N ALA A 12 15.90 -16.36 -15.32
CA ALA A 12 14.78 -16.14 -16.22
C ALA A 12 13.44 -16.66 -15.66
N ASN A 13 13.44 -17.77 -14.92
CA ASN A 13 12.22 -18.37 -14.37
C ASN A 13 11.57 -17.50 -13.30
N THR A 14 12.37 -16.75 -12.54
CA THR A 14 11.89 -15.91 -11.44
C THR A 14 11.98 -14.41 -11.76
N GLN A 15 12.51 -14.05 -12.93
CA GLN A 15 12.84 -12.68 -13.32
C GLN A 15 13.64 -11.94 -12.24
N THR A 16 14.55 -12.65 -11.58
CA THR A 16 15.38 -12.09 -10.51
C THR A 16 16.84 -12.01 -10.92
N LEU A 17 17.51 -10.93 -10.54
CA LEU A 17 18.96 -10.83 -10.53
C LEU A 17 19.44 -11.36 -9.19
N VAL A 18 20.25 -12.41 -9.22
CA VAL A 18 20.81 -13.05 -8.03
C VAL A 18 22.30 -12.75 -8.00
N GLY A 19 22.74 -12.04 -6.98
CA GLY A 19 24.15 -11.87 -6.67
C GLY A 19 24.55 -12.81 -5.54
N GLN A 20 25.60 -13.58 -5.74
CA GLN A 20 26.19 -14.40 -4.69
C GLN A 20 27.54 -13.80 -4.32
N LYS A 21 27.74 -13.49 -3.03
CA LYS A 21 29.03 -13.03 -2.51
C LYS A 21 29.36 -13.80 -1.25
N LYS A 22 30.48 -14.53 -1.27
CA LYS A 22 31.08 -15.11 -0.07
C LYS A 22 31.60 -14.00 0.82
N ARG A 23 31.20 -14.02 2.09
CA ARG A 23 31.71 -13.12 3.12
C ARG A 23 32.23 -13.93 4.29
N GLU A 24 33.32 -13.48 4.85
CA GLU A 24 33.81 -13.93 6.14
C GLU A 24 33.30 -12.94 7.18
N LEU A 25 32.58 -13.45 8.17
CA LEU A 25 32.14 -12.70 9.34
C LEU A 25 32.95 -13.21 10.52
N ILE A 26 33.49 -12.30 11.31
CA ILE A 26 34.23 -12.65 12.53
C ILE A 26 33.26 -12.47 13.70
N ASP A 27 33.09 -13.52 14.49
CA ASP A 27 32.38 -13.43 15.77
C ASP A 27 33.22 -12.57 16.72
N ALA A 28 32.64 -11.48 17.22
CA ALA A 28 33.34 -10.50 18.03
C ALA A 28 33.68 -11.00 19.44
N GLU A 29 32.99 -12.04 19.94
CA GLU A 29 33.21 -12.60 21.28
C GLU A 29 34.17 -13.79 21.25
N THR A 30 34.09 -14.65 20.23
CA THR A 30 34.90 -15.88 20.15
C THR A 30 36.08 -15.79 19.19
N GLY A 31 36.10 -14.80 18.29
CA GLY A 31 37.13 -14.65 17.25
C GLY A 31 37.02 -15.68 16.12
N GLU A 32 35.97 -16.50 16.09
CA GLU A 32 35.76 -17.51 15.06
C GLU A 32 35.38 -16.86 13.70
N VAL A 33 35.92 -17.41 12.61
CA VAL A 33 35.66 -16.93 11.25
C VAL A 33 34.55 -17.78 10.61
N ILE A 34 33.36 -17.18 10.47
CA ILE A 34 32.19 -17.80 9.88
C ILE A 34 32.13 -17.44 8.39
N HIS A 35 32.12 -18.46 7.54
CA HIS A 35 31.99 -18.29 6.09
C HIS A 35 30.50 -18.29 5.73
N VAL A 36 29.98 -17.17 5.24
CA VAL A 36 28.57 -16.99 4.89
C VAL A 36 28.42 -16.67 3.40
N ASP A 37 27.56 -17.41 2.73
CA ASP A 37 27.09 -17.09 1.38
C ASP A 37 26.01 -16.02 1.45
N GLN A 38 26.34 -14.77 1.13
CA GLN A 38 25.35 -13.70 1.02
C GLN A 38 24.70 -13.74 -0.36
N ILE A 39 23.42 -14.12 -0.40
CA ILE A 39 22.60 -14.12 -1.61
C ILE A 39 21.76 -12.84 -1.65
N THR A 40 22.05 -11.94 -2.58
CA THR A 40 21.25 -10.73 -2.83
C THR A 40 20.32 -10.97 -4.01
N LYS A 41 19.01 -11.03 -3.78
CA LYS A 41 18.01 -11.16 -4.84
C LYS A 41 17.39 -9.80 -5.14
N ARG A 42 17.57 -9.29 -6.35
CA ARG A 42 16.82 -8.16 -6.89
C ARG A 42 15.77 -8.70 -7.84
N VAL A 43 14.51 -8.67 -7.42
CA VAL A 43 13.40 -8.95 -8.33
C VAL A 43 13.33 -7.77 -9.31
N TYR A 44 13.46 -8.02 -10.61
CA TYR A 44 13.05 -7.03 -11.59
C TYR A 44 11.54 -6.93 -11.44
N GLY A 45 11.08 -5.97 -10.65
CA GLY A 45 9.67 -5.78 -10.40
C GLY A 45 8.99 -5.59 -11.74
N THR A 46 8.16 -6.55 -12.13
CA THR A 46 7.20 -6.35 -13.19
C THR A 46 6.49 -5.05 -12.90
N LYS A 47 6.53 -4.11 -13.86
CA LYS A 47 5.87 -2.81 -13.72
C LYS A 47 4.42 -3.08 -13.34
N ASN A 48 4.04 -2.72 -12.11
CA ASN A 48 2.67 -2.92 -11.65
C ASN A 48 1.74 -2.16 -12.59
N PHE A 49 0.83 -2.88 -13.25
CA PHE A 49 -0.18 -2.32 -14.14
C PHE A 49 -1.54 -2.25 -13.43
N TRP A 50 -2.45 -1.44 -13.98
CA TRP A 50 -3.81 -1.34 -13.51
C TRP A 50 -4.56 -2.63 -13.87
N LYS A 51 -4.90 -3.43 -12.87
CA LYS A 51 -5.61 -4.70 -13.02
C LYS A 51 -7.09 -4.47 -12.79
N MET A 52 -7.91 -5.11 -13.61
CA MET A 52 -9.35 -5.22 -13.42
C MET A 52 -9.70 -6.71 -13.43
N TYR A 53 -10.32 -7.20 -12.36
CA TYR A 53 -10.65 -8.60 -12.18
C TYR A 53 -11.96 -8.90 -12.90
N LEU A 54 -11.88 -9.72 -13.95
CA LEU A 54 -12.96 -9.86 -14.93
C LEU A 54 -14.27 -10.37 -14.33
N MET A 55 -14.22 -11.33 -13.40
CA MET A 55 -15.43 -11.93 -12.82
C MET A 55 -16.24 -10.89 -12.03
N ASP A 56 -15.59 -10.19 -11.10
CA ASP A 56 -16.23 -9.13 -10.30
C ASP A 56 -16.54 -7.88 -11.12
N PHE A 57 -15.82 -7.66 -12.22
CA PHE A 57 -16.13 -6.58 -13.16
C PHE A 57 -17.42 -6.87 -13.95
N LEU A 58 -17.59 -8.09 -14.45
CA LEU A 58 -18.76 -8.47 -15.26
C LEU A 58 -20.07 -8.43 -14.45
N THR A 59 -20.03 -8.78 -13.16
CA THR A 59 -21.19 -8.66 -12.28
C THR A 59 -21.64 -7.21 -12.15
N VAL A 60 -20.69 -6.28 -12.01
CA VAL A 60 -20.96 -4.84 -11.98
C VAL A 60 -21.39 -4.31 -13.35
N LEU A 61 -20.86 -4.84 -14.45
CA LEU A 61 -21.29 -4.41 -15.79
C LEU A 61 -22.72 -4.85 -16.11
N GLY A 62 -23.14 -6.04 -15.67
CA GLY A 62 -24.47 -6.59 -15.94
C GLY A 62 -25.65 -5.81 -15.35
N ILE A 63 -25.41 -4.95 -14.37
CA ILE A 63 -26.42 -4.12 -13.70
C ILE A 63 -26.49 -2.68 -14.24
N ILE A 64 -25.56 -2.30 -15.13
CA ILE A 64 -25.36 -0.93 -15.62
C ILE A 64 -26.15 -0.71 -16.91
N ASP A 65 -26.91 0.39 -16.94
CA ASP A 65 -27.60 0.83 -18.15
C ASP A 65 -26.64 1.60 -19.08
N ASN A 66 -26.94 1.70 -20.38
CA ASN A 66 -26.02 2.29 -21.38
C ASN A 66 -25.44 3.67 -20.98
N LYS A 67 -26.27 4.65 -20.57
CA LYS A 67 -25.79 5.97 -20.12
C LYS A 67 -25.07 5.96 -18.77
N GLN A 68 -25.25 4.92 -17.96
CA GLN A 68 -24.54 4.76 -16.69
C GLN A 68 -23.13 4.20 -16.90
N LEU A 69 -22.87 3.56 -18.04
CA LEU A 69 -21.56 3.05 -18.41
C LEU A 69 -20.52 4.17 -18.50
N ASP A 70 -20.88 5.31 -19.09
CA ASP A 70 -19.98 6.47 -19.22
C ASP A 70 -19.55 6.99 -17.84
N VAL A 71 -20.49 7.03 -16.89
CA VAL A 71 -20.19 7.42 -15.50
C VAL A 71 -19.28 6.41 -14.82
N PHE A 72 -19.54 5.11 -15.04
CA PHE A 72 -18.71 4.04 -14.50
C PHE A 72 -17.27 4.12 -15.04
N ILE A 73 -17.10 4.29 -16.36
CA ILE A 73 -15.79 4.44 -17.01
C ILE A 73 -15.07 5.65 -16.42
N TYR A 74 -15.76 6.78 -16.31
CA TYR A 74 -15.22 8.00 -15.70
C TYR A 74 -14.70 7.75 -14.27
N ILE A 75 -15.46 7.02 -13.43
CA ILE A 75 -15.01 6.66 -12.07
C ILE A 75 -13.75 5.79 -12.13
N ALA A 76 -13.73 4.79 -13.01
CA ALA A 76 -12.61 3.86 -13.13
C ALA A 76 -11.32 4.56 -13.57
N GLU A 77 -11.42 5.51 -14.51
CA GLU A 77 -10.29 6.29 -15.03
C GLU A 77 -9.75 7.32 -14.01
N ASN A 78 -10.66 7.96 -13.27
CA ASN A 78 -10.31 8.99 -12.28
C ASN A 78 -10.03 8.42 -10.88
N THR A 79 -10.00 7.10 -10.72
CA THR A 79 -9.59 6.46 -9.47
C THR A 79 -8.09 6.55 -9.29
N ASN A 80 -7.65 7.10 -8.16
CA ASN A 80 -6.23 7.20 -7.86
C ASN A 80 -5.63 5.81 -7.63
N GLN A 81 -4.64 5.46 -8.45
CA GLN A 81 -4.05 4.13 -8.48
C GLN A 81 -3.22 3.77 -7.24
N SER A 82 -2.81 4.75 -6.45
CA SER A 82 -1.99 4.56 -5.26
C SER A 82 -2.81 4.05 -4.08
N ASN A 83 -4.00 4.62 -3.87
CA ASN A 83 -4.84 4.43 -2.69
C ASN A 83 -6.25 3.93 -3.02
N ASN A 84 -6.57 3.70 -4.30
CA ASN A 84 -7.88 3.26 -4.78
C ASN A 84 -9.03 4.22 -4.40
N ILE A 85 -8.74 5.53 -4.29
CA ILE A 85 -9.74 6.54 -3.95
C ILE A 85 -10.17 7.27 -5.22
N PHE A 86 -11.49 7.37 -5.39
CA PHE A 86 -12.14 8.22 -6.37
C PHE A 86 -12.71 9.47 -5.67
N ILE A 87 -12.47 10.65 -6.24
CA ILE A 87 -12.96 11.93 -5.72
C ILE A 87 -13.83 12.57 -6.79
N GLY A 88 -15.10 12.78 -6.48
CA GLY A 88 -16.07 13.36 -7.39
C GLY A 88 -17.41 13.57 -6.71
N THR A 89 -17.94 14.78 -6.79
CA THR A 89 -19.32 15.06 -6.35
C THR A 89 -20.29 14.65 -7.44
N TYR A 90 -21.56 14.42 -7.10
CA TYR A 90 -22.56 14.05 -8.11
C TYR A 90 -22.74 15.14 -9.18
N ARG A 91 -22.55 16.41 -8.79
CA ARG A 91 -22.60 17.53 -9.73
C ARG A 91 -21.39 17.55 -10.67
N SER A 92 -20.18 17.40 -10.14
CA SER A 92 -18.97 17.37 -10.99
C SER A 92 -18.99 16.19 -11.95
N ILE A 93 -19.42 15.01 -11.49
CA ILE A 93 -19.56 13.83 -12.37
C ILE A 93 -20.60 14.08 -13.46
N SER A 94 -21.74 14.71 -13.11
CA SER A 94 -22.80 15.05 -14.06
C SER A 94 -22.32 16.01 -15.15
N GLU A 95 -21.56 17.04 -14.76
CA GLU A 95 -21.00 18.05 -15.68
C GLU A 95 -19.89 17.46 -16.57
N ASP A 96 -18.95 16.71 -15.99
CA ASP A 96 -17.82 16.14 -16.72
C ASP A 96 -18.24 15.06 -17.73
N VAL A 97 -19.24 14.23 -17.38
CA VAL A 97 -19.73 13.14 -18.24
C VAL A 97 -20.88 13.61 -19.14
N GLY A 98 -21.54 14.73 -18.84
CA GLY A 98 -22.68 15.24 -19.60
C GLY A 98 -23.97 14.45 -19.39
N VAL A 99 -24.14 13.80 -18.24
CA VAL A 99 -25.35 13.03 -17.89
C VAL A 99 -26.18 13.77 -16.85
N ALA A 100 -27.48 13.46 -16.76
CA ALA A 100 -28.34 14.06 -15.73
C ALA A 100 -27.92 13.62 -14.32
N TYR A 101 -28.04 14.52 -13.35
CA TYR A 101 -27.77 14.25 -11.93
C TYR A 101 -28.49 12.99 -11.40
N GLY A 102 -29.74 12.78 -11.84
CA GLY A 102 -30.52 11.58 -11.47
C GLY A 102 -29.83 10.29 -11.92
N THR A 103 -29.28 10.27 -13.13
CA THR A 103 -28.52 9.12 -13.65
C THR A 103 -27.29 8.83 -12.81
N VAL A 104 -26.53 9.88 -12.42
CA VAL A 104 -25.37 9.76 -11.52
C VAL A 104 -25.79 9.20 -10.16
N ALA A 105 -26.87 9.72 -9.57
CA ALA A 105 -27.36 9.23 -8.29
C ALA A 105 -27.76 7.75 -8.35
N THR A 106 -28.45 7.32 -9.42
CA THR A 106 -28.86 5.92 -9.62
C THR A 106 -27.66 5.00 -9.75
N ILE A 107 -26.67 5.33 -10.59
CA ILE A 107 -25.49 4.47 -10.75
C ILE A 107 -24.63 4.44 -9.49
N MET A 108 -24.41 5.57 -8.81
CA MET A 108 -23.64 5.60 -7.57
C MET A 108 -24.27 4.71 -6.49
N LYS A 109 -25.60 4.64 -6.43
CA LYS A 109 -26.32 3.71 -5.54
C LYS A 109 -26.11 2.25 -5.96
N LYS A 110 -26.29 1.92 -7.24
CA LYS A 110 -26.04 0.56 -7.77
C LYS A 110 -24.62 0.08 -7.49
N LEU A 111 -23.61 0.94 -7.68
CA LEU A 111 -22.21 0.62 -7.44
C LEU A 111 -21.90 0.38 -5.94
N GLN A 112 -22.61 1.07 -5.04
CA GLN A 112 -22.50 0.82 -3.60
C GLN A 112 -23.16 -0.51 -3.21
N GLU A 113 -24.36 -0.78 -3.72
CA GLU A 113 -25.09 -2.02 -3.44
C GLU A 113 -24.34 -3.26 -3.92
N ASN A 114 -23.61 -3.15 -5.02
CA ASN A 114 -22.82 -4.25 -5.60
C ASN A 114 -21.37 -4.26 -5.13
N ASN A 115 -21.06 -3.56 -4.04
CA ASN A 115 -19.75 -3.56 -3.41
C ASN A 115 -18.59 -3.15 -4.35
N PHE A 116 -18.87 -2.30 -5.34
CA PHE A 116 -17.86 -1.73 -6.23
C PHE A 116 -17.18 -0.52 -5.61
N ILE A 117 -17.97 0.36 -4.99
CA ILE A 117 -17.48 1.51 -4.24
C ILE A 117 -18.04 1.54 -2.83
N LYS A 118 -17.24 2.05 -1.89
CA LYS A 118 -17.67 2.39 -0.53
C LYS A 118 -17.54 3.90 -0.33
N LYS A 119 -18.58 4.54 0.20
CA LYS A 119 -18.52 5.97 0.52
C LYS A 119 -17.71 6.19 1.79
N LYS A 120 -16.62 6.97 1.70
CA LYS A 120 -15.83 7.39 2.87
C LYS A 120 -16.34 8.71 3.43
N GLN A 121 -16.56 9.69 2.57
CA GLN A 121 -17.12 11.00 2.90
C GLN A 121 -17.88 11.56 1.69
N ASN A 122 -18.53 12.71 1.83
CA ASN A 122 -19.21 13.34 0.71
C ASN A 122 -18.19 13.65 -0.41
N GLY A 123 -18.45 13.13 -1.61
CA GLY A 123 -17.59 13.30 -2.77
C GLY A 123 -16.31 12.45 -2.77
N VAL A 124 -16.11 11.54 -1.80
CA VAL A 124 -14.95 10.65 -1.77
C VAL A 124 -15.36 9.20 -1.54
N TYR A 125 -14.93 8.35 -2.45
CA TYR A 125 -15.30 6.95 -2.55
C TYR A 125 -14.04 6.10 -2.64
N ILE A 126 -14.07 4.93 -2.00
CA ILE A 126 -13.01 3.94 -2.10
C ILE A 126 -13.50 2.86 -3.07
N VAL A 127 -12.69 2.53 -4.07
CA VAL A 127 -13.00 1.46 -5.04
C VAL A 127 -12.46 0.13 -4.52
N ASN A 128 -13.29 -0.91 -4.64
CA ASN A 128 -12.97 -2.24 -4.13
C ASN A 128 -11.71 -2.82 -4.81
N PRO A 129 -10.64 -3.12 -4.05
CA PRO A 129 -9.40 -3.68 -4.59
C PRO A 129 -9.52 -5.08 -5.19
N ASN A 130 -10.59 -5.82 -4.85
CA ASN A 130 -10.90 -7.11 -5.46
C ASN A 130 -11.43 -6.97 -6.88
N ILE A 131 -11.91 -5.79 -7.27
CA ILE A 131 -12.40 -5.52 -8.62
C ILE A 131 -11.34 -4.81 -9.43
N MET A 132 -10.66 -3.83 -8.85
CA MET A 132 -9.68 -3.03 -9.59
C MET A 132 -8.59 -2.47 -8.68
N MET A 133 -7.31 -2.65 -9.03
CA MET A 133 -6.18 -1.97 -8.37
C MET A 133 -4.91 -2.01 -9.22
N LYS A 134 -3.90 -1.24 -8.84
CA LYS A 134 -2.51 -1.41 -9.34
C LYS A 134 -1.58 -1.78 -8.21
N GLY A 135 -0.98 -2.95 -8.32
CA GLY A 135 -0.02 -3.42 -7.34
C GLY A 135 0.18 -4.93 -7.34
N ASN A 136 0.94 -5.34 -6.33
CA ASN A 136 1.14 -6.73 -5.94
C ASN A 136 0.13 -7.15 -4.86
N ASP A 137 0.17 -8.41 -4.47
CA ASP A 137 -0.76 -8.97 -3.48
C ASP A 137 -0.63 -8.32 -2.10
N THR A 138 0.58 -7.89 -1.70
CA THR A 138 0.78 -7.15 -0.46
C THR A 138 -0.02 -5.85 -0.46
N LYS A 139 0.03 -5.08 -1.55
CA LYS A 139 -0.76 -3.86 -1.68
C LYS A 139 -2.26 -4.16 -1.73
N ARG A 140 -2.67 -5.27 -2.36
CA ARG A 140 -4.07 -5.72 -2.34
C ARG A 140 -4.57 -5.91 -0.92
N GLN A 141 -3.83 -6.65 -0.11
CA GLN A 141 -4.21 -6.94 1.29
C GLN A 141 -4.31 -5.66 2.11
N ILE A 142 -3.36 -4.73 1.94
CA ILE A 142 -3.39 -3.43 2.62
C ILE A 142 -4.63 -2.63 2.22
N LEU A 143 -4.90 -2.51 0.92
CA LEU A 143 -6.07 -1.78 0.42
C LEU A 143 -7.39 -2.44 0.84
N LEU A 144 -7.42 -3.77 0.88
CA LEU A 144 -8.60 -4.52 1.32
C LEU A 144 -8.90 -4.26 2.79
N SER A 145 -7.87 -4.24 3.64
CA SER A 145 -8.00 -3.84 5.06
C SER A 145 -8.64 -2.45 5.19
N TYR A 146 -8.19 -1.48 4.38
CA TYR A 146 -8.77 -0.13 4.40
C TYR A 146 -10.20 -0.05 3.87
N TYR A 147 -10.58 -0.97 2.98
CA TYR A 147 -11.91 -1.01 2.37
C TYR A 147 -12.95 -1.66 3.31
N GLU A 148 -12.57 -2.74 3.98
CA GLU A 148 -13.41 -3.48 4.91
C GLU A 148 -13.69 -2.70 6.19
N GLU A 149 -12.77 -1.83 6.59
CA GLU A 149 -12.90 -1.07 7.82
C GLU A 149 -14.07 -0.08 7.78
N ASN A 150 -14.92 -0.13 8.81
CA ASN A 150 -16.13 0.67 8.92
C ASN A 150 -15.93 1.97 9.68
N GLU A 151 -14.81 2.10 10.40
CA GLU A 151 -14.43 3.30 11.12
C GLU A 151 -13.35 4.09 10.36
N PRO A 152 -13.35 5.43 10.44
CA PRO A 152 -12.29 6.23 9.85
C PRO A 152 -10.99 5.99 10.62
N LEU A 153 -10.10 5.19 10.05
CA LEU A 153 -8.76 4.98 10.59
C LEU A 153 -8.01 6.28 10.80
N ASN A 154 -7.64 6.53 12.06
CA ASN A 154 -6.51 7.39 12.38
C ASN A 154 -5.24 6.68 11.86
N SER A 155 -4.74 7.19 10.74
CA SER A 155 -3.71 6.62 9.84
C SER A 155 -2.36 6.17 10.43
N ILE A 156 -2.15 6.14 11.74
CA ILE A 156 -0.84 5.88 12.38
C ILE A 156 -0.78 4.55 13.15
N GLU A 157 -1.91 3.97 13.57
CA GLU A 157 -1.88 2.85 14.53
C GLU A 157 -1.60 1.47 13.89
N ILE A 158 -2.02 1.25 12.64
CA ILE A 158 -1.86 -0.07 11.98
C ILE A 158 -0.39 -0.41 11.69
N LEU A 159 0.47 0.58 11.49
CA LEU A 159 1.91 0.36 11.31
C LEU A 159 2.62 -0.01 12.62
N ARG A 160 2.01 0.25 13.77
CA ARG A 160 2.59 0.01 15.11
C ARG A 160 1.96 -1.18 15.84
N GLY A 161 0.71 -1.54 15.54
CA GLY A 161 -0.06 -2.55 16.28
C GLY A 161 0.44 -4.00 16.20
N LYS A 162 1.49 -4.31 15.42
CA LYS A 162 2.10 -5.65 15.37
C LYS A 162 3.55 -5.72 15.88
N GLN A 163 4.14 -4.62 16.33
CA GLN A 163 5.35 -4.69 17.16
C GLN A 163 4.92 -4.75 18.63
N LYS A 164 5.02 -5.92 19.26
CA LYS A 164 5.11 -5.97 20.73
C LYS A 164 6.24 -5.00 21.11
N SER A 165 5.94 -4.01 21.94
CA SER A 165 6.95 -3.13 22.50
C SER A 165 8.05 -3.99 23.12
N ILE A 166 9.31 -3.68 22.79
CA ILE A 166 10.46 -4.26 23.47
C ILE A 166 10.28 -3.91 24.96
N PRO A 167 10.32 -4.88 25.88
CA PRO A 167 10.17 -4.58 27.30
C PRO A 167 11.25 -3.57 27.72
N GLU A 168 10.82 -2.41 28.22
CA GLU A 168 11.68 -1.39 28.81
C GLU A 168 12.51 -2.01 29.94
N GLN A 169 13.81 -2.22 29.69
CA GLN A 169 14.77 -2.45 30.75
C GLN A 169 14.85 -1.16 31.58
N LYS A 170 14.36 -1.24 32.83
CA LYS A 170 14.43 -0.15 33.81
C LYS A 170 15.90 0.24 34.02
N ALA A 171 16.33 1.34 33.41
CA ALA A 171 17.61 1.96 33.72
C ALA A 171 17.63 2.39 35.20
N SER A 172 18.61 1.90 35.95
CA SER A 172 18.83 2.23 37.35
C SER A 172 19.09 3.72 37.52
N LYS A 173 18.32 4.36 38.40
CA LYS A 173 18.52 5.74 38.85
C LYS A 173 19.86 5.86 39.58
N ASN A 174 20.88 6.40 38.91
CA ASN A 174 21.98 7.09 39.59
C ASN A 174 21.92 8.58 39.26
N LYS A 175 21.65 9.36 40.29
CA LYS A 175 21.49 10.82 40.33
C LYS A 175 22.87 11.48 40.17
N PRO A 176 23.06 12.52 39.34
CA PRO A 176 24.33 13.24 39.30
C PRO A 176 24.42 14.18 40.51
N GLU A 177 25.47 13.99 41.31
CA GLU A 177 25.88 14.85 42.42
C GLU A 177 26.51 16.14 41.85
N LYS A 178 26.05 17.30 42.32
CA LYS A 178 26.58 18.61 41.92
C LYS A 178 27.98 18.79 42.52
N LEU A 179 28.98 19.00 41.67
CA LEU A 179 30.30 19.52 42.05
C LEU A 179 30.16 21.02 42.39
N GLU A 180 30.17 21.36 43.68
CA GLU A 180 30.43 22.73 44.13
C GLU A 180 31.94 22.98 44.12
N MET A 181 32.38 23.90 43.26
CA MET A 181 33.72 24.49 43.32
C MET A 181 33.78 25.44 44.53
N LYS A 182 34.45 25.02 45.61
CA LYS A 182 34.94 25.94 46.64
C LYS A 182 36.18 26.65 46.09
N ASN A 183 36.07 27.96 45.91
CA ASN A 183 37.24 28.85 45.81
C ASN A 183 37.76 29.10 47.23
N ASN A 184 39.07 28.94 47.41
CA ASN A 184 39.80 29.32 48.61
C ASN A 184 39.85 30.85 48.73
N ASP A 185 39.54 31.37 49.91
CA ASP A 185 40.38 32.24 50.75
C ASP A 185 39.72 32.45 52.12
#